data_AF-A0A7G1G595-F1
#
_entry.id   AF-A0A7G1G595-F1
#
_cell.length_a   1.000
_cell.length_b   1.000
_cell.length_c   1.000
_cell.angle_alpha   90.00
_cell.angle_beta   90.00
_cell.angle_gamma   90.00
#
_symmetry.space_group_name_H-M   'P 1'
#
loop_
_entity.id
_entity.type
_entity.pdbx_description
1 polymer ?
#
loop_
_entity_poly.entity_id
_entity_poly.type
_entity_poly.pdbx_seq_one_letter_code
_entity_poly.pdbx_strand_id
1 'polypeptide(L)'
;MNEENMGDVKINKIAKPSSVYFEMFLGTLNILVSTIVLLFSGIVQIFREELTQLIGTQFTLDFKNLIIINIPILVFGILLHIYSLERVANKKYKLYGFFIFLLGFVMTGLITFLIVKYSLNWFGVSLFGKTSIGLNKLFYFPSIAYIAYSLIIIYYSIGLMRR
;
A
#
# COMPACT_ATOMS: atom_id res chain seq x y z
N MET A 1 -18.96 -27.57 53.68
CA MET A 1 -18.80 -26.15 53.30
C MET A 1 -18.02 -26.18 52.00
N ASN A 2 -18.73 -26.17 50.87
CA ASN A 2 -18.13 -26.38 49.55
C ASN A 2 -17.69 -25.04 48.98
N GLU A 3 -16.39 -24.93 48.68
CA GLU A 3 -15.82 -23.81 47.93
C GLU A 3 -16.25 -23.95 46.47
N GLU A 4 -17.17 -23.08 46.05
CA GLU A 4 -17.45 -22.87 44.63
C GLU A 4 -16.26 -22.15 43.99
N ASN A 5 -15.47 -22.92 43.24
CA ASN A 5 -14.50 -22.43 42.28
C ASN A 5 -15.22 -21.58 41.23
N MET A 6 -15.30 -20.26 41.46
CA MET A 6 -15.67 -19.31 40.42
C MET A 6 -14.57 -19.33 39.36
N GLY A 7 -14.76 -20.16 38.34
CA GLY A 7 -13.91 -20.21 37.18
C GLY A 7 -13.80 -18.80 36.58
N ASP A 8 -12.56 -18.33 36.48
CA ASP A 8 -12.20 -17.09 35.82
C ASP A 8 -12.86 -17.03 34.44
N VAL A 9 -13.94 -16.26 34.34
CA VAL A 9 -14.52 -15.88 33.06
C VAL A 9 -13.49 -15.01 32.38
N LYS A 10 -12.72 -15.58 31.45
CA LYS A 10 -11.82 -14.84 30.56
C LYS A 10 -12.69 -13.88 29.74
N ILE A 11 -12.84 -12.66 30.25
CA ILE A 11 -13.44 -11.55 29.52
C ILE A 11 -12.59 -11.39 28.26
N ASN A 12 -13.15 -11.80 27.12
CA ASN A 12 -12.55 -11.54 25.82
C ASN A 12 -12.28 -10.03 25.77
N LYS A 13 -11.01 -9.64 25.73
CA LYS A 13 -10.60 -8.25 25.58
C LYS A 13 -11.18 -7.74 24.28
N ILE A 14 -12.33 -7.08 24.35
CA ILE A 14 -12.94 -6.38 23.24
C ILE A 14 -11.87 -5.45 22.67
N ALA A 15 -11.64 -5.57 21.36
CA ALA A 15 -10.66 -4.77 20.64
C ALA A 15 -10.78 -3.30 21.05
N LYS A 16 -9.68 -2.67 21.47
CA LYS A 16 -9.70 -1.24 21.85
C LYS A 16 -10.23 -0.42 20.66
N PRO A 17 -11.37 0.28 20.80
CA PRO A 17 -12.05 0.93 19.68
C PRO A 17 -11.15 1.90 18.92
N SER A 18 -10.23 2.58 19.61
CA SER A 18 -9.26 3.51 19.01
C SER A 18 -8.38 2.89 17.91
N SER A 19 -7.99 1.62 18.05
CA SER A 19 -7.13 0.96 17.06
C SER A 19 -7.89 0.57 15.79
N VAL A 20 -9.19 0.27 15.90
CA VAL A 20 -10.05 -0.05 14.76
C VAL A 20 -10.28 1.19 13.90
N TYR A 21 -10.58 2.34 14.52
CA TYR A 21 -10.74 3.60 13.79
C TYR A 21 -9.48 4.02 13.04
N PHE A 22 -8.30 3.79 13.64
CA PHE A 22 -7.03 4.05 12.98
C PHE A 22 -6.81 3.15 11.76
N GLU A 23 -7.10 1.85 11.88
CA GLU A 23 -7.03 0.88 10.78
C GLU A 23 -7.95 1.29 9.62
N MET A 24 -9.19 1.68 9.93
CA MET A 24 -10.13 2.19 8.93
C MET A 24 -9.63 3.49 8.29
N PHE A 25 -9.15 4.47 9.08
CA PHE A 25 -8.61 5.73 8.55
C PHE A 25 -7.46 5.49 7.58
N LEU A 26 -6.48 4.66 7.97
CA LEU A 26 -5.37 4.28 7.10
C LEU A 26 -5.87 3.58 5.83
N GLY A 27 -6.86 2.70 5.96
CA GLY A 27 -7.47 2.03 4.83
C GLY A 27 -8.08 3.03 3.84
N THR A 28 -8.82 4.02 4.35
CA THR A 28 -9.48 5.06 3.53
C THR A 28 -8.45 5.90 2.81
N LEU A 29 -7.40 6.33 3.51
CA LEU A 29 -6.33 7.13 2.93
C LEU A 29 -5.64 6.37 1.78
N ASN A 30 -5.36 5.08 1.96
CA ASN A 30 -4.79 4.24 0.92
C ASN A 30 -5.71 4.09 -0.29
N ILE A 31 -7.00 3.81 -0.06
CA ILE A 31 -7.99 3.70 -1.14
C ILE A 31 -8.07 5.01 -1.91
N LEU A 32 -8.21 6.13 -1.21
CA LEU A 32 -8.35 7.45 -1.84
C LEU A 32 -7.14 7.81 -2.68
N VAL A 33 -5.94 7.75 -2.10
CA VAL A 33 -4.69 8.11 -2.77
C VAL A 33 -4.44 7.20 -3.97
N SER A 34 -4.55 5.87 -3.79
CA SER A 34 -4.32 4.92 -4.88
C SER A 34 -5.35 5.07 -5.99
N THR A 35 -6.62 5.33 -5.68
CA THR A 35 -7.66 5.57 -6.69
C THR A 35 -7.34 6.82 -7.50
N ILE A 36 -6.97 7.94 -6.86
CA ILE A 36 -6.58 9.17 -7.56
C ILE A 36 -5.39 8.92 -8.47
N VAL A 37 -4.34 8.24 -7.96
CA VAL A 37 -3.13 7.96 -8.74
C VAL A 37 -3.43 7.01 -9.91
N LEU A 38 -4.27 5.99 -9.71
CA LEU A 38 -4.66 5.05 -10.76
C LEU A 38 -5.49 5.74 -11.86
N LEU A 39 -6.45 6.59 -11.47
CA LEU A 39 -7.23 7.37 -12.43
C LEU A 39 -6.34 8.31 -13.23
N PHE A 40 -5.48 9.08 -12.56
CA PHE A 40 -4.54 9.98 -13.22
C PHE A 40 -3.60 9.23 -14.17
N SER A 41 -3.01 8.13 -13.69
CA SER A 41 -2.12 7.28 -14.48
C SER A 41 -2.82 6.68 -15.69
N GLY A 42 -4.08 6.25 -15.52
CA GLY A 42 -4.92 5.72 -16.59
C GLY A 42 -5.20 6.78 -17.66
N ILE A 43 -5.57 7.99 -17.26
CA ILE A 43 -5.81 9.12 -18.19
C ILE A 43 -4.53 9.41 -18.98
N VAL A 44 -3.39 9.57 -18.31
CA VAL A 44 -2.11 9.85 -18.99
C VAL A 44 -1.72 8.71 -19.94
N GLN A 45 -1.99 7.47 -19.56
CA GLN A 45 -1.69 6.31 -20.39
C GLN A 45 -2.55 6.24 -21.66
N ILE A 46 -3.81 6.67 -21.58
CA ILE A 46 -4.75 6.73 -22.72
C ILE A 46 -4.32 7.83 -23.68
N PHE A 47 -4.06 9.04 -23.17
CA PHE A 47 -3.70 10.22 -23.99
C PHE A 47 -2.20 10.37 -24.21
N ARG A 48 -1.44 9.27 -24.10
CA ARG A 48 0.01 9.33 -24.06
C ARG A 48 0.59 9.93 -25.34
N GLU A 49 0.05 9.55 -26.50
CA GLU A 49 0.55 9.99 -27.80
C GLU A 49 0.32 11.49 -28.00
N GLU A 50 -0.88 11.96 -27.71
CA GLU A 50 -1.27 13.36 -27.79
C GLU A 50 -0.45 14.22 -26.82
N LEU A 51 -0.30 13.75 -25.57
CA LEU A 51 0.54 14.44 -24.60
C LEU A 51 1.98 14.52 -25.06
N THR A 52 2.54 13.43 -25.58
CA THR A 52 3.94 13.39 -26.07
C THR A 52 4.14 14.31 -27.28
N GLN A 53 3.15 14.44 -28.16
CA GLN A 53 3.18 15.40 -29.27
C GLN A 53 3.17 16.86 -28.76
N LEU A 54 2.46 17.14 -27.67
CA LEU A 54 2.36 18.47 -27.08
C LEU A 54 3.61 18.89 -26.29
N ILE A 55 4.17 17.99 -25.48
CA ILE A 55 5.29 18.32 -24.58
C ILE A 55 6.66 17.92 -25.13
N GLY A 56 6.69 17.09 -26.17
CA GLY A 56 7.91 16.64 -26.84
C GLY A 56 8.25 15.18 -26.58
N THR A 57 8.89 14.55 -27.56
CA THR A 57 9.21 13.11 -27.61
C THR A 57 10.27 12.66 -26.61
N GLN A 58 10.99 13.61 -26.00
CA GLN A 58 11.93 13.33 -24.91
C GLN A 58 11.22 12.85 -23.63
N PHE A 59 9.94 13.16 -23.46
CA PHE A 59 9.15 12.73 -22.31
C PHE A 59 8.54 11.35 -22.58
N THR A 60 8.79 10.39 -21.69
CA THR A 60 8.35 9.00 -21.90
C THR A 60 6.89 8.78 -21.51
N LEU A 61 6.43 9.45 -20.44
CA LEU A 61 5.07 9.32 -19.90
C LEU A 61 4.60 7.86 -19.76
N ASP A 62 5.49 6.97 -19.31
CA ASP A 62 5.17 5.55 -19.10
C ASP A 62 4.69 5.32 -17.66
N PHE A 63 3.38 5.37 -17.46
CA PHE A 63 2.76 5.25 -16.14
C PHE A 63 2.43 3.80 -15.77
N LYS A 64 2.82 2.81 -16.58
CA LYS A 64 2.52 1.39 -16.30
C LYS A 64 3.06 0.94 -14.95
N ASN A 65 4.29 1.32 -14.62
CA ASN A 65 4.91 0.96 -13.34
C ASN A 65 4.18 1.60 -12.15
N LEU A 66 3.66 2.82 -12.33
CA LEU A 66 2.86 3.49 -11.30
C LEU A 66 1.53 2.77 -11.07
N ILE A 67 0.88 2.32 -12.14
CA ILE A 67 -0.33 1.50 -12.04
C ILE A 67 -0.04 0.21 -11.28
N ILE A 68 1.03 -0.50 -11.66
CA ILE A 68 1.43 -1.78 -11.04
C ILE A 68 1.67 -1.63 -9.54
N ILE A 69 2.34 -0.56 -9.09
CA ILE A 69 2.60 -0.35 -7.65
C ILE A 69 1.33 0.06 -6.88
N ASN A 70 0.45 0.85 -7.50
CA ASN A 70 -0.73 1.37 -6.80
C ASN A 70 -1.86 0.34 -6.66
N ILE A 71 -1.92 -0.69 -7.51
CA ILE A 71 -2.91 -1.78 -7.36
C ILE A 71 -2.76 -2.49 -5.99
N PRO A 72 -1.57 -2.99 -5.59
CA PRO A 72 -1.36 -3.55 -4.25
C PRO A 72 -1.70 -2.57 -3.11
N ILE A 73 -1.45 -1.27 -3.27
CA ILE A 73 -1.77 -0.25 -2.26
C ILE A 73 -3.29 -0.10 -2.09
N LEU A 74 -4.03 -0.10 -3.20
CA LEU A 74 -5.49 -0.10 -3.18
C LEU A 74 -6.03 -1.35 -2.48
N VAL A 75 -5.52 -2.52 -2.86
CA VAL A 75 -5.90 -3.80 -2.24
C VAL A 75 -5.57 -3.81 -0.75
N PHE A 76 -4.43 -3.25 -0.35
CA PHE A 76 -4.06 -3.10 1.06
C PHE A 76 -5.08 -2.26 1.82
N GLY A 77 -5.49 -1.11 1.28
CA GLY A 77 -6.49 -0.26 1.91
C GLY A 77 -7.85 -0.94 2.08
N ILE A 78 -8.28 -1.72 1.09
CA ILE A 78 -9.51 -2.52 1.13
C ILE A 78 -9.39 -3.63 2.18
N LEU A 79 -8.29 -4.37 2.20
CA LEU A 79 -8.06 -5.44 3.18
C LEU A 79 -8.02 -4.89 4.61
N LEU A 80 -7.47 -3.69 4.82
CA LEU A 80 -7.43 -3.06 6.14
C LEU A 80 -8.83 -2.66 6.63
N HIS A 81 -9.71 -2.23 5.72
CA HIS A 81 -11.13 -2.04 6.02
C HIS A 81 -11.82 -3.34 6.43
N ILE A 82 -11.66 -4.38 5.62
CA ILE A 82 -12.29 -5.69 5.89
C ILE A 82 -11.76 -6.25 7.21
N TYR A 83 -10.44 -6.17 7.45
CA TYR A 83 -9.81 -6.55 8.71
C TYR A 83 -10.46 -5.84 9.90
N SER A 84 -10.66 -4.51 9.80
CA SER A 84 -11.25 -3.70 10.87
C SER A 84 -12.68 -4.13 11.18
N LEU A 85 -13.51 -4.34 10.16
CA LEU A 85 -14.90 -4.78 10.29
C LEU A 85 -14.99 -6.19 10.89
N GLU A 86 -14.20 -7.12 10.38
CA GLU A 86 -14.14 -8.52 10.83
C GLU A 86 -13.63 -8.62 12.27
N ARG A 87 -12.70 -7.75 12.66
CA ARG A 87 -12.21 -7.66 14.04
C ARG A 87 -13.28 -7.17 15.01
N VAL A 88 -14.10 -6.17 14.63
CA VAL A 88 -15.25 -5.74 15.43
C VAL A 88 -16.30 -6.84 15.53
N ALA A 89 -16.54 -7.56 14.44
CA ALA A 89 -17.43 -8.71 14.41
C ALA A 89 -16.86 -9.96 15.13
N ASN A 90 -15.60 -9.91 15.59
CA ASN A 90 -14.84 -11.02 16.16
C ASN A 90 -14.84 -12.28 15.29
N LYS A 91 -14.75 -12.11 13.97
CA LYS A 91 -14.73 -13.16 12.96
C LYS A 91 -13.45 -13.04 12.13
N LYS A 92 -12.79 -14.17 11.84
CA LYS A 92 -11.69 -14.39 10.86
C LYS A 92 -10.65 -13.27 10.64
N TYR A 93 -10.51 -12.27 11.51
CA TYR A 93 -9.69 -11.07 11.27
C TYR A 93 -8.20 -11.39 11.14
N LYS A 94 -7.72 -12.43 11.84
CA LYS A 94 -6.35 -12.93 11.70
C LYS A 94 -6.01 -13.41 10.29
N LEU A 95 -6.99 -13.96 9.55
CA LEU A 95 -6.82 -14.35 8.15
C LEU A 95 -6.57 -13.13 7.26
N TYR A 96 -7.33 -12.05 7.47
CA TYR A 96 -7.11 -10.80 6.75
C TYR A 96 -5.78 -10.14 7.14
N GLY A 97 -5.37 -10.22 8.41
CA GLY A 97 -4.04 -9.81 8.86
C GLY A 97 -2.92 -10.58 8.13
N PHE A 98 -3.12 -11.88 7.88
CA PHE A 98 -2.20 -12.70 7.10
C PHE A 98 -2.16 -12.32 5.61
N PHE A 99 -3.31 -12.01 4.99
CA PHE A 99 -3.31 -11.52 3.61
C PHE A 99 -2.63 -10.16 3.48
N ILE A 100 -2.83 -9.26 4.45
CA ILE A 100 -2.11 -7.98 4.53
C ILE A 100 -0.60 -8.21 4.63
N PHE A 101 -0.17 -9.19 5.43
CA PHE A 101 1.24 -9.56 5.55
C PHE A 101 1.82 -10.03 4.21
N LEU A 102 1.16 -10.98 3.54
CA LEU A 102 1.60 -11.46 2.22
C LEU A 102 1.67 -10.33 1.19
N LEU A 103 0.69 -9.43 1.20
CA LEU A 103 0.66 -8.28 0.31
C LEU A 103 1.83 -7.33 0.56
N GLY A 104 2.24 -7.13 1.81
CA GLY A 104 3.44 -6.37 2.16
C GLY A 104 4.72 -6.94 1.52
N PHE A 105 4.88 -8.27 1.50
CA PHE A 105 5.99 -8.93 0.80
C PHE A 105 5.92 -8.72 -0.71
N VAL A 106 4.74 -8.88 -1.31
CA VAL A 106 4.54 -8.63 -2.75
C VAL A 106 4.91 -7.18 -3.11
N MET A 107 4.46 -6.21 -2.31
CA MET A 107 4.79 -4.80 -2.51
C MET A 107 6.30 -4.54 -2.42
N THR A 108 6.95 -5.10 -1.40
CA THR A 108 8.41 -4.99 -1.23
C THR A 108 9.14 -5.59 -2.43
N GLY A 109 8.75 -6.79 -2.87
CA GLY A 109 9.33 -7.45 -4.04
C GLY A 109 9.16 -6.63 -5.32
N LEU A 110 7.96 -6.06 -5.55
CA LEU A 110 7.67 -5.23 -6.72
C LEU A 110 8.53 -3.95 -6.74
N ILE A 111 8.63 -3.24 -5.62
CA ILE A 111 9.42 -1.99 -5.58
C ILE A 111 10.92 -2.29 -5.73
N THR A 112 11.43 -3.35 -5.10
CA THR A 112 12.82 -3.77 -5.26
C THR A 112 13.10 -4.19 -6.70
N PHE A 113 12.20 -4.93 -7.34
CA PHE A 113 12.33 -5.30 -8.75
C PHE A 113 12.40 -4.07 -9.66
N LEU A 114 11.52 -3.08 -9.45
CA LEU A 114 11.52 -1.84 -10.23
C LEU A 114 12.81 -1.05 -10.04
N ILE A 115 13.35 -0.99 -8.81
CA ILE A 115 14.64 -0.34 -8.54
C ILE A 115 15.79 -1.08 -9.23
N VAL A 116 15.82 -2.41 -9.20
CA VAL A 116 16.87 -3.18 -9.90
C VAL A 116 16.79 -2.98 -11.41
N LYS A 117 15.58 -3.00 -11.97
CA LYS A 117 15.35 -2.92 -13.42
C LYS A 117 15.52 -1.51 -13.99
N TYR A 118 15.05 -0.50 -13.28
CA TYR A 118 14.93 0.89 -13.78
C TYR A 118 15.70 1.91 -12.94
N SER A 119 16.46 1.46 -11.94
CA SER A 119 17.22 2.27 -10.96
C SER A 119 16.36 3.01 -9.94
N LEU A 120 17.00 3.67 -8.96
CA LEU A 120 16.31 4.38 -7.88
C LEU A 120 15.45 5.56 -8.34
N ASN A 121 15.75 6.17 -9.49
CA ASN A 121 14.94 7.26 -10.07
C ASN A 121 13.91 6.76 -11.09
N TRP A 122 13.50 5.47 -11.03
CA TRP A 122 12.56 4.89 -11.99
C TRP A 122 11.30 5.76 -12.20
N PHE A 123 10.81 6.44 -11.16
CA PHE A 123 9.67 7.36 -11.26
C PHE A 123 10.00 8.56 -12.18
N GLY A 124 11.15 9.19 -11.98
CA GLY A 124 11.63 10.28 -12.83
C GLY A 124 11.86 9.84 -14.27
N VAL A 125 12.47 8.66 -14.46
CA VAL A 125 12.68 8.09 -15.79
C VAL A 125 11.37 7.73 -16.48
N SER A 126 10.36 7.27 -15.73
CA SER A 126 9.03 6.93 -16.26
C SER A 126 8.30 8.17 -16.80
N LEU A 127 8.43 9.30 -16.09
CA LEU A 127 7.80 10.56 -16.49
C LEU A 127 8.59 11.29 -17.57
N PHE A 128 9.88 11.48 -17.33
CA PHE A 128 10.72 12.43 -18.05
C PHE A 128 11.80 11.77 -18.92
N GLY A 129 11.81 10.44 -19.03
CA GLY A 129 12.82 9.71 -19.79
C GLY A 129 14.23 9.86 -19.17
N LYS A 130 15.25 9.59 -19.98
CA LYS A 130 16.66 9.75 -19.58
C LYS A 130 17.16 11.21 -19.68
N THR A 131 16.27 12.17 -19.46
CA THR A 131 16.64 13.59 -19.40
C THR A 131 17.34 13.93 -18.09
N SER A 132 17.96 15.11 -18.01
CA SER A 132 18.54 15.62 -16.75
C SER A 132 17.49 15.73 -15.63
N ILE A 133 16.24 16.00 -15.99
CA ILE A 133 15.10 16.02 -15.06
C ILE A 133 14.81 14.60 -14.59
N GLY A 134 14.62 13.64 -15.50
CA GLY A 134 14.27 12.26 -15.13
C GLY A 134 15.36 11.55 -14.32
N LEU A 135 16.63 11.92 -14.54
CA LEU A 135 17.77 11.39 -13.80
C LEU A 135 18.03 12.11 -12.47
N ASN A 136 17.26 13.14 -12.12
CA ASN A 136 17.45 13.92 -10.91
C ASN A 136 17.30 13.06 -9.65
N LYS A 137 18.18 13.31 -8.67
CA LYS A 137 18.21 12.62 -7.37
C LYS A 137 16.94 12.81 -6.55
N LEU A 138 16.16 13.87 -6.78
CA LEU A 138 14.83 14.05 -6.16
C LEU A 138 13.90 12.87 -6.42
N PHE A 139 14.04 12.21 -7.58
CA PHE A 139 13.24 11.04 -7.92
C PHE A 139 13.68 9.75 -7.22
N TYR A 140 14.66 9.80 -6.33
CA TYR A 140 14.96 8.69 -5.43
C TYR A 140 13.95 8.62 -4.28
N PHE A 141 13.34 9.75 -3.91
CA PHE A 141 12.43 9.82 -2.77
C PHE A 141 11.22 8.90 -2.91
N PRO A 142 10.50 8.83 -4.05
CA PRO A 142 9.40 7.88 -4.23
C PRO A 142 9.82 6.43 -3.96
N SER A 143 10.97 6.00 -4.49
CA SER A 143 11.49 4.63 -4.29
C SER A 143 11.76 4.33 -2.82
N ILE A 144 12.43 5.26 -2.13
CA ILE A 144 12.74 5.13 -0.71
C ILE A 144 11.45 5.10 0.12
N ALA A 145 10.51 6.01 -0.18
CA ALA A 145 9.23 6.10 0.51
C ALA A 145 8.41 4.82 0.32
N TYR A 146 8.34 4.27 -0.89
CA TYR A 146 7.62 3.01 -1.16
C TYR A 146 8.26 1.81 -0.45
N ILE A 147 9.59 1.70 -0.43
CA ILE A 147 10.27 0.66 0.35
C ILE A 147 9.93 0.80 1.84
N ALA A 148 10.16 1.97 2.41
CA ALA A 148 9.91 2.21 3.84
C ALA A 148 8.45 1.90 4.19
N TYR A 149 7.52 2.34 3.36
CA TYR A 149 6.11 2.07 3.53
C TYR A 149 5.78 0.58 3.47
N SER A 150 6.32 -0.16 2.51
CA SER A 150 6.10 -1.62 2.39
C SER A 150 6.64 -2.40 3.59
N LEU A 151 7.80 -2.00 4.13
CA LEU A 151 8.37 -2.61 5.34
C LEU A 151 7.53 -2.30 6.59
N ILE A 152 7.01 -1.07 6.70
CA ILE A 152 6.07 -0.69 7.76
C ILE A 152 4.80 -1.55 7.69
N ILE A 153 4.26 -1.80 6.50
CA ILE A 153 3.09 -2.69 6.33
C ILE A 153 3.39 -4.09 6.85
N ILE A 154 4.54 -4.67 6.48
CA ILE A 154 4.93 -6.01 6.95
C ILE A 154 5.01 -6.01 8.48
N TYR A 155 5.75 -5.08 9.08
CA TYR A 155 5.88 -5.00 10.54
C TYR A 155 4.52 -4.83 11.23
N TYR A 156 3.69 -3.93 10.71
CA TYR A 156 2.36 -3.65 11.25
C TYR A 156 1.43 -4.87 11.16
N SER A 157 1.47 -5.60 10.05
CA SER A 157 0.64 -6.80 9.82
C SER A 157 0.96 -7.95 10.79
N ILE A 158 2.21 -8.09 11.20
CA ILE A 158 2.59 -9.02 12.28
C ILE A 158 1.87 -8.64 13.58
N GLY A 159 1.79 -7.34 13.87
CA GLY A 159 1.03 -6.81 15.01
C GLY A 159 -0.46 -7.09 14.91
N LEU A 160 -1.05 -7.03 13.72
CA LEU A 160 -2.46 -7.35 13.48
C LEU A 160 -2.77 -8.83 13.78
N MET A 161 -1.91 -9.75 13.34
CA MET A 161 -2.12 -11.20 13.55
C MET A 161 -1.96 -11.64 15.02
N ARG A 162 -1.17 -10.90 15.81
CA ARG A 162 -0.91 -11.21 17.22
C ARG A 162 -2.03 -10.78 18.17
N ARG A 163 -2.94 -9.90 17.74
CA ARG A 163 -4.07 -9.40 18.54
C ARG A 163 -5.24 -10.37 18.54
#